data_AF-A0A1F5REA3-F1
#
_entry.id   AF-A0A1F5REA3-F1
#
_cell.length_a   1.000
_cell.length_b   1.000
_cell.length_c   1.000
_cell.angle_alpha   90.00
_cell.angle_beta   90.00
_cell.angle_gamma   90.00
#
_symmetry.space_group_name_H-M   'P 1'
#
loop_
_entity.id
_entity.type
_entity.pdbx_description
1 polymer ?
#
loop_
_entity_poly.entity_id
_entity_poly.type
_entity_poly.pdbx_seq_one_letter_code
_entity_poly.pdbx_strand_id
1 'polypeptide(L)'
;MRTRPERGFTLIELMIVVVIIGVLAAIAIPNFISMQKRAKEGAVKTNMHTVQIAIEDFSVLNDSFYPTAATSTVPDGRTLQQLCPTGVFPQNPFTQAASVVVFNANPTGGNPGELGINPALQGGYWLKGNGSSGDTLKLVLSTGQ
;
A
#
# COMPACT_ATOMS: atom_id res chain seq x y z
N MET A 1 27.35 -55.12 24.82
CA MET A 1 26.83 -53.94 24.10
C MET A 1 26.62 -52.84 25.14
N ARG A 2 27.50 -51.83 25.20
CA ARG A 2 27.48 -50.81 26.27
C ARG A 2 26.49 -49.72 25.84
N THR A 3 25.31 -49.68 26.44
CA THR A 3 24.30 -48.65 26.17
C THR A 3 24.80 -47.32 26.72
N ARG A 4 24.78 -46.29 25.87
CA ARG A 4 25.25 -44.95 26.19
C ARG A 4 24.14 -44.27 27.01
N PRO A 5 24.45 -43.62 28.15
CA PRO A 5 23.41 -42.97 28.95
C PRO A 5 22.77 -41.83 28.14
N GLU A 6 21.45 -41.91 27.96
CA GLU A 6 20.65 -40.88 27.32
C GLU A 6 20.58 -39.68 28.28
N ARG A 7 21.15 -38.54 27.88
CA ARG A 7 21.07 -37.30 28.67
C ARG A 7 19.70 -36.68 28.42
N GLY A 8 18.82 -36.73 29.41
CA GLY A 8 17.54 -36.02 29.39
C GLY A 8 17.75 -34.51 29.48
N PHE A 9 16.91 -33.75 28.77
CA PHE A 9 16.86 -32.29 28.83
C PHE A 9 16.45 -31.86 30.24
N THR A 10 17.15 -30.88 30.83
CA THR A 10 16.76 -30.37 32.16
C THR A 10 15.62 -29.35 32.04
N LEU A 11 14.70 -29.34 33.01
CA LEU A 11 13.65 -28.32 33.06
C LEU A 11 14.24 -26.91 33.18
N ILE A 12 15.36 -26.77 33.87
CA ILE A 12 16.04 -25.48 34.04
C ILE A 12 16.64 -24.96 32.73
N GLU A 13 17.19 -25.82 31.86
CA GLU A 13 17.64 -25.44 30.52
C GLU A 13 16.48 -24.86 29.72
N LEU A 14 15.31 -25.50 29.76
CA LEU A 14 14.15 -25.02 29.02
C LEU A 14 13.58 -23.73 29.63
N MET A 15 13.61 -23.56 30.95
CA MET A 15 13.16 -22.34 31.63
C MET A 15 14.01 -21.11 31.25
N ILE A 16 15.34 -21.24 31.24
CA ILE A 16 16.22 -20.11 30.88
C ILE A 16 16.00 -19.70 29.42
N VAL A 17 15.80 -20.69 28.52
CA VAL A 17 15.55 -20.43 27.10
C VAL A 17 14.27 -19.63 26.89
N VAL A 18 13.15 -20.00 27.53
CA VAL A 18 11.90 -19.24 27.36
C VAL A 18 11.98 -17.83 27.96
N VAL A 19 12.75 -17.64 29.04
CA VAL A 19 12.98 -16.30 29.61
C VAL A 19 13.76 -15.42 28.63
N ILE A 20 14.84 -15.94 28.04
CA ILE A 20 15.64 -15.19 27.06
C ILE A 20 14.80 -14.84 25.83
N ILE A 21 14.05 -15.81 25.28
CA ILE A 21 13.15 -15.56 24.14
C ILE A 21 12.07 -14.53 24.51
N GLY A 22 11.55 -14.57 25.74
CA GLY A 22 10.58 -13.60 26.24
C GLY A 22 11.12 -12.17 26.25
N VAL A 23 12.36 -11.96 26.73
CA VAL A 23 13.01 -10.64 26.72
C VAL A 23 13.26 -10.15 25.30
N LEU A 24 13.74 -11.01 24.42
CA LEU A 24 13.97 -10.65 23.01
C LEU A 24 12.66 -10.29 22.29
N ALA A 25 11.60 -11.09 22.50
CA ALA A 25 10.30 -10.84 21.90
C ALA A 25 9.68 -9.52 22.39
N ALA A 26 9.81 -9.18 23.67
CA ALA A 26 9.29 -7.93 24.23
C ALA A 26 9.84 -6.68 23.54
N ILE A 27 11.10 -6.69 23.13
CA ILE A 27 11.75 -5.58 22.41
C ILE A 27 11.47 -5.66 20.91
N ALA A 28 11.50 -6.86 20.33
CA ALA A 28 11.40 -7.06 18.89
C ALA A 28 9.99 -6.81 18.34
N ILE A 29 8.94 -7.24 19.05
CA ILE A 29 7.54 -7.15 18.59
C ILE A 29 7.10 -5.72 18.29
N PRO A 30 7.24 -4.72 19.20
CA PRO A 30 6.77 -3.36 18.92
C PRO A 30 7.53 -2.71 17.74
N ASN A 31 8.83 -2.98 17.63
CA ASN A 31 9.64 -2.49 16.51
C ASN A 31 9.19 -3.13 15.19
N PHE A 32 8.94 -4.44 15.19
CA PHE A 32 8.45 -5.17 14.02
C PHE A 32 7.10 -4.65 13.53
N ILE A 33 6.15 -4.36 14.43
CA ILE A 33 4.85 -3.77 14.07
C ILE A 33 5.03 -2.39 13.43
N SER A 34 5.90 -1.54 13.99
CA SER A 34 6.22 -0.23 13.43
C SER A 34 6.87 -0.33 12.04
N MET A 35 7.78 -1.28 11.86
CA MET A 35 8.43 -1.55 10.59
C MET A 35 7.42 -2.01 9.52
N GLN A 36 6.52 -2.93 9.87
CA GLN A 36 5.43 -3.34 8.97
C GLN A 36 4.52 -2.17 8.58
N LYS A 37 4.17 -1.30 9.54
CA LYS A 37 3.36 -0.11 9.31
C LYS A 37 4.01 0.81 8.27
N ARG A 38 5.31 1.08 8.42
CA ARG A 38 6.11 1.90 7.48
C ARG A 38 6.26 1.23 6.11
N ALA A 39 6.46 -0.09 6.07
CA ALA A 39 6.56 -0.84 4.82
C ALA A 39 5.25 -0.76 4.02
N LYS A 40 4.09 -0.89 4.70
CA LYS A 40 2.77 -0.72 4.07
C LYS A 40 2.56 0.70 3.57
N GLU A 41 2.96 1.74 4.31
CA GLU A 41 2.92 3.12 3.82
C GLU A 41 3.82 3.35 2.61
N GLY A 42 4.99 2.72 2.57
CA GLY A 42 5.86 2.70 1.39
C GLY A 42 5.15 2.07 0.18
N ALA A 43 4.48 0.94 0.38
CA ALA A 43 3.68 0.29 -0.67
C ALA A 43 2.53 1.17 -1.16
N VAL A 44 1.86 1.93 -0.28
CA VAL A 44 0.83 2.90 -0.71
C VAL A 44 1.44 3.96 -1.64
N LYS A 45 2.63 4.49 -1.33
CA LYS A 45 3.31 5.44 -2.21
C LYS A 45 3.65 4.83 -3.57
N THR A 46 4.10 3.58 -3.61
CA THR A 46 4.33 2.85 -4.87
C THR A 46 3.04 2.67 -5.67
N ASN A 47 1.94 2.32 -4.99
CA ASN A 47 0.63 2.20 -5.63
C ASN A 47 0.16 3.53 -6.20
N MET A 48 0.36 4.64 -5.48
CA MET A 48 0.08 5.98 -5.98
C MET A 48 0.86 6.24 -7.26
N HIS A 49 2.16 5.97 -7.28
CA HIS A 49 2.98 6.18 -8.47
C HIS A 49 2.54 5.30 -9.66
N THR A 50 2.06 4.08 -9.39
CA THR A 50 1.51 3.18 -10.41
C THR A 50 0.24 3.76 -11.04
N VAL A 51 -0.67 4.27 -10.20
CA VAL A 51 -1.91 4.92 -10.64
C VAL A 51 -1.61 6.24 -11.35
N GLN A 52 -0.63 7.00 -10.89
CA GLN A 52 -0.17 8.23 -11.53
C GLN A 52 0.23 7.98 -12.99
N ILE A 53 1.05 6.96 -13.25
CA ILE A 53 1.46 6.59 -14.61
C ILE A 53 0.24 6.27 -15.49
N ALA A 54 -0.75 5.54 -14.96
CA ALA A 54 -1.97 5.23 -15.70
C ALA A 54 -2.82 6.48 -15.99
N ILE A 55 -2.87 7.45 -15.06
CA ILE A 55 -3.55 8.74 -15.25
C ILE A 55 -2.86 9.58 -16.33
N GLU A 56 -1.54 9.63 -16.33
CA GLU A 56 -0.77 10.36 -17.36
C GLU A 56 -0.94 9.70 -18.74
N ASP A 57 -0.88 8.37 -18.82
CA ASP A 57 -1.14 7.62 -20.06
C ASP A 57 -2.57 7.89 -20.57
N PHE A 58 -3.55 7.93 -19.67
CA PHE A 58 -4.93 8.31 -20.02
C PHE A 58 -5.00 9.71 -20.64
N SER A 59 -4.33 10.70 -20.02
CA SER A 59 -4.32 12.09 -20.47
C SER A 59 -3.70 12.25 -21.85
N VAL A 60 -2.58 11.56 -22.11
CA VAL A 60 -1.92 11.55 -23.43
C VAL A 60 -2.84 11.00 -24.52
N LEU A 61 -3.63 9.98 -24.21
CA LEU A 61 -4.54 9.33 -25.17
C LEU A 61 -5.89 10.05 -25.33
N ASN A 62 -6.22 11.00 -24.45
CA ASN A 62 -7.55 11.60 -24.36
C ASN A 62 -7.49 13.13 -24.39
N ASP A 63 -6.78 13.69 -25.37
CA ASP A 63 -6.70 15.15 -25.61
C ASP A 63 -6.38 16.00 -24.36
N SER A 64 -5.48 15.51 -23.48
CA SER A 64 -5.12 16.15 -22.20
C SER A 64 -6.25 16.23 -21.15
N PHE A 65 -7.31 15.43 -21.31
CA PHE A 65 -8.35 15.24 -20.30
C PHE A 65 -7.96 14.14 -19.32
N TYR A 66 -8.11 14.41 -18.02
CA TYR A 66 -7.87 13.44 -16.96
C TYR A 66 -9.12 12.58 -16.66
N PRO A 67 -8.94 11.34 -16.17
CA PRO A 67 -10.05 10.43 -15.89
C PRO A 67 -10.87 10.92 -14.69
N THR A 68 -12.17 11.13 -14.90
CA THR A 68 -13.14 11.58 -13.88
C THR A 68 -13.81 10.43 -13.12
N ALA A 69 -13.65 9.19 -13.60
CA ALA A 69 -14.15 7.99 -12.97
C ALA A 69 -13.26 6.78 -13.32
N ALA A 70 -13.40 5.68 -12.56
CA ALA A 70 -12.72 4.41 -12.86
C ALA A 70 -13.11 3.85 -14.24
N THR A 71 -14.33 4.15 -14.66
CA THR A 71 -14.91 3.75 -15.95
C THR A 71 -14.60 4.73 -17.08
N SER A 72 -13.84 5.81 -16.83
CA SER A 72 -13.37 6.68 -17.90
C SER A 72 -12.57 5.86 -18.91
N THR A 73 -12.92 5.98 -20.19
CA THR A 73 -12.27 5.27 -21.28
C THR A 73 -11.47 6.21 -22.15
N VAL A 74 -10.34 5.73 -22.65
CA VAL A 74 -9.63 6.37 -23.75
C VAL A 74 -10.34 6.06 -25.08
N PRO A 75 -10.02 6.76 -26.19
CA PRO A 75 -10.64 6.50 -27.50
C PRO A 75 -10.52 5.06 -28.00
N ASP A 76 -9.49 4.34 -27.55
CA ASP A 76 -9.24 2.91 -27.81
C ASP A 76 -10.15 1.97 -26.97
N GLY A 77 -11.08 2.50 -26.19
CA GLY A 77 -12.05 1.73 -25.39
C GLY A 77 -11.52 1.13 -24.09
N ARG A 78 -10.21 1.22 -23.82
CA ARG A 78 -9.61 0.80 -22.54
C ARG A 78 -10.01 1.74 -21.41
N THR A 79 -10.32 1.18 -20.24
CA THR A 79 -10.58 1.92 -18.99
C THR A 79 -9.28 2.29 -18.29
N LEU A 80 -9.32 3.27 -17.37
CA LEU A 80 -8.16 3.64 -16.55
C LEU A 80 -7.52 2.44 -15.83
N GLN A 81 -8.35 1.52 -15.34
CA GLN A 81 -7.88 0.30 -14.69
C GLN A 81 -7.00 -0.55 -15.62
N GLN A 82 -7.38 -0.63 -16.90
CA GLN A 82 -6.66 -1.41 -17.91
C GLN A 82 -5.38 -0.72 -18.40
N LEU A 83 -5.21 0.57 -18.14
CA LEU A 83 -3.98 1.33 -18.42
C LEU A 83 -2.94 1.16 -17.30
N CYS A 84 -3.32 0.62 -16.14
CA CYS A 84 -2.34 0.24 -15.13
C CYS A 84 -1.42 -0.87 -15.69
N PRO A 85 -0.13 -0.91 -15.31
CA PRO A 85 0.82 -1.90 -15.83
C PRO A 85 0.38 -3.37 -15.67
N THR A 86 -0.42 -3.65 -14.65
CA THR A 86 -0.98 -4.99 -14.35
C THR A 86 -2.37 -5.23 -14.95
N GLY A 87 -2.94 -4.27 -15.68
CA GLY A 87 -4.32 -4.32 -16.20
C GLY A 87 -5.41 -4.22 -15.12
N VAL A 88 -5.01 -4.03 -13.86
CA VAL A 88 -5.86 -3.86 -12.68
C VAL A 88 -5.26 -2.79 -11.78
N PHE A 89 -6.11 -2.13 -10.98
CA PHE A 89 -5.59 -1.24 -9.93
C PHE A 89 -4.77 -2.05 -8.93
N PRO A 90 -3.71 -1.44 -8.35
CA PRO A 90 -2.92 -2.11 -7.32
C PRO A 90 -3.79 -2.46 -6.11
N GLN A 91 -3.37 -3.41 -5.29
CA GLN A 91 -4.10 -3.80 -4.08
C GLN A 91 -3.75 -2.90 -2.89
N ASN A 92 -4.70 -2.69 -2.00
CA ASN A 92 -4.49 -1.97 -0.75
C ASN A 92 -3.54 -2.76 0.17
N PRO A 93 -2.38 -2.21 0.58
CA PRO A 93 -1.40 -2.92 1.41
C PRO A 93 -1.86 -3.26 2.85
N PHE A 94 -2.95 -2.63 3.31
CA PHE A 94 -3.51 -2.84 4.66
C PHE A 94 -4.64 -3.87 4.66
N THR A 95 -5.52 -3.85 3.66
CA THR A 95 -6.72 -4.71 3.60
C THR A 95 -6.61 -5.83 2.58
N GLN A 96 -5.65 -5.77 1.65
CA GLN A 96 -5.49 -6.66 0.49
C GLN A 96 -6.67 -6.64 -0.51
N ALA A 97 -7.63 -5.73 -0.33
CA ALA A 97 -8.67 -5.48 -1.32
C ALA A 97 -8.07 -4.83 -2.58
N ALA A 98 -8.73 -4.97 -3.75
CA ALA A 98 -8.42 -4.13 -4.90
C ALA A 98 -8.52 -2.67 -4.45
N SER A 99 -7.49 -1.83 -4.70
CA SER A 99 -7.45 -0.47 -4.15
C SER A 99 -8.74 0.24 -4.50
N VAL A 100 -9.44 0.71 -3.46
CA VAL A 100 -10.58 1.59 -3.60
C VAL A 100 -10.01 2.94 -4.03
N VAL A 101 -9.86 3.11 -5.34
CA VAL A 101 -9.54 4.40 -5.94
C VAL A 101 -10.82 5.21 -5.90
N VAL A 102 -10.85 6.22 -5.05
CA VAL A 102 -12.01 7.12 -4.91
C VAL A 102 -11.80 8.32 -5.83
N PHE A 103 -12.75 8.56 -6.72
CA PHE A 103 -12.73 9.71 -7.63
C PHE A 103 -13.46 10.90 -7.03
N ASN A 104 -12.98 12.10 -7.36
CA ASN A 104 -13.54 13.40 -6.95
C ASN A 104 -13.66 13.59 -5.43
N ALA A 105 -12.93 12.81 -4.62
CA ALA A 105 -12.97 12.89 -3.17
C ALA A 105 -11.56 12.97 -2.61
N ASN A 106 -11.31 13.98 -1.76
CA ASN A 106 -10.10 14.04 -0.94
C ASN A 106 -10.11 12.82 -0.01
N PRO A 107 -9.12 11.91 -0.05
CA PRO A 107 -9.16 10.70 0.78
C PRO A 107 -8.98 11.01 2.28
N THR A 108 -9.01 12.28 2.69
CA THR A 108 -8.94 12.70 4.10
C THR A 108 -10.02 12.01 4.93
N GLY A 109 -9.59 11.12 5.84
CA GLY A 109 -10.47 10.34 6.70
C GLY A 109 -10.94 8.99 6.12
N GLY A 110 -10.38 8.56 4.97
CA GLY A 110 -10.64 7.24 4.40
C GLY A 110 -9.89 6.10 5.10
N ASN A 111 -10.15 4.86 4.68
CA ASN A 111 -9.49 3.69 5.25
C ASN A 111 -7.98 3.70 4.94
N PRO A 112 -7.13 3.11 5.82
CA PRO A 112 -5.70 2.97 5.54
C PRO A 112 -5.43 2.33 4.18
N GLY A 113 -4.54 2.94 3.40
CA GLY A 113 -4.14 2.46 2.07
C GLY A 113 -5.10 2.74 0.92
N GLU A 114 -6.20 3.47 1.16
CA GLU A 114 -7.05 3.99 0.09
C GLU A 114 -6.34 5.08 -0.71
N LEU A 115 -6.69 5.17 -1.99
CA LEU A 115 -6.17 6.17 -2.92
C LEU A 115 -7.31 7.08 -3.34
N GLY A 116 -7.08 8.38 -3.35
CA GLY A 116 -8.04 9.36 -3.85
C GLY A 116 -7.46 10.15 -5.02
N ILE A 117 -8.25 10.32 -6.07
CA ILE A 117 -7.92 11.12 -7.25
C ILE A 117 -8.96 12.22 -7.37
N ASN A 118 -8.52 13.42 -7.70
CA ASN A 118 -9.43 14.47 -8.15
C ASN A 118 -8.83 15.16 -9.38
N PRO A 119 -9.42 14.92 -10.56
CA PRO A 119 -9.08 15.63 -11.77
C PRO A 119 -9.75 17.00 -11.81
N ALA A 120 -9.00 18.02 -12.23
CA ALA A 120 -9.60 19.19 -12.84
C ALA A 120 -9.97 18.80 -14.29
N LEU A 121 -11.20 19.10 -14.71
CA LEU A 121 -11.73 18.74 -16.04
C LEU A 121 -10.78 19.15 -17.19
N GLN A 122 -10.01 20.22 -16.99
CA GLN A 122 -8.80 20.58 -17.73
C GLN A 122 -7.87 21.32 -16.75
N GLY A 123 -6.56 21.04 -16.74
CA GLY A 123 -5.59 21.79 -15.91
C GLY A 123 -4.92 21.01 -14.78
N GLY A 124 -5.11 19.69 -14.73
CA GLY A 124 -4.29 18.81 -13.90
C GLY A 124 -5.11 17.86 -13.01
N TYR A 125 -4.42 17.14 -12.15
CA TYR A 125 -5.04 16.30 -11.12
C TYR A 125 -4.24 16.43 -9.83
N TRP A 126 -4.84 15.98 -8.73
CA TRP A 126 -4.06 15.53 -7.59
C TRP A 126 -4.40 14.07 -7.27
N LEU A 127 -3.39 13.34 -6.82
CA LEU A 127 -3.48 11.97 -6.32
C LEU A 127 -2.90 11.93 -4.90
N LYS A 128 -3.68 11.36 -3.99
CA LYS A 128 -3.35 11.22 -2.57
C LYS A 128 -3.57 9.78 -2.14
N GLY A 129 -2.81 9.33 -1.14
CA GLY A 129 -3.00 8.01 -0.52
C GLY A 129 -3.09 8.15 0.99
N ASN A 130 -3.84 7.27 1.64
CA ASN A 130 -3.97 7.25 3.09
C ASN A 130 -2.90 6.37 3.75
N GLY A 131 -2.28 6.91 4.79
CA GLY A 131 -1.36 6.20 5.64
C GLY A 131 -2.08 5.22 6.55
N SER A 132 -1.29 4.56 7.36
CA SER A 132 -1.71 3.53 8.31
C SER A 132 -2.70 3.96 9.40
N SER A 133 -2.87 5.27 9.61
CA SER A 133 -3.82 5.85 10.58
C SER A 133 -4.93 6.64 9.90
N GLY A 134 -5.15 6.47 8.59
CA GLY A 134 -6.14 7.23 7.81
C GLY A 134 -5.74 8.68 7.53
N ASP A 135 -4.58 9.11 8.03
CA ASP A 135 -3.98 10.40 7.69
C ASP A 135 -3.54 10.41 6.22
N THR A 136 -3.74 11.53 5.54
CA THR A 136 -3.32 11.67 4.16
C THR A 136 -1.79 11.68 4.10
N LEU A 137 -1.20 10.75 3.34
CA LEU A 137 0.24 10.75 3.11
C LEU A 137 0.63 12.08 2.46
N LYS A 138 1.73 12.67 2.93
CA LYS A 138 2.26 13.97 2.47
C LYS A 138 2.64 14.01 0.98
N LEU A 139 2.55 12.89 0.26
CA LEU A 139 2.80 12.83 -1.16
C LEU A 139 1.49 13.20 -1.87
N VAL A 140 1.40 14.43 -2.37
CA VAL A 140 0.36 14.80 -3.34
C VAL A 140 1.05 14.77 -4.69
N LEU A 141 0.67 13.83 -5.55
CA LEU A 141 1.18 13.77 -6.91
C LEU A 141 0.24 14.58 -7.79
N SER A 142 0.80 15.52 -8.55
CA SER A 142 0.06 16.38 -9.47
C SER A 142 0.79 16.44 -10.80
N THR A 143 0.11 16.89 -11.84
CA THR A 143 0.68 17.01 -13.18
C THR A 143 2.02 17.76 -13.16
N GLY A 144 3.06 17.15 -13.73
CA GLY A 144 4.36 17.79 -13.95
C GLY A 144 5.31 17.86 -12.75
N GLN A 145 5.16 16.97 -11.75
CA GLN A 145 6.11 16.80 -10.63
C GLN A 145 6.50 15.33 -10.44
#